data_AF-A0A1G0ZEM1-F1
#
_entry.id   AF-A0A1G0ZEM1-F1
#
_cell.length_a   1.000
_cell.length_b   1.000
_cell.length_c   1.000
_cell.angle_alpha   90.00
_cell.angle_beta   90.00
_cell.angle_gamma   90.00
#
_symmetry.space_group_name_H-M   'P 1'
#
loop_
_entity.id
_entity.type
_entity.pdbx_description
1 polymer ?
#
loop_
_entity_poly.entity_id
_entity_poly.type
_entity_poly.pdbx_seq_one_letter_code
_entity_poly.pdbx_strand_id
1 'polypeptide(L)'
;MRKTLILILLLYSATSCHSAEKCRIIYFLEKNCPEKCKEVDNIILPQLKELYGNKIEVVKKDLETPANFEALMAFELKYGVPPGEVPELYTTHGTAQKTDNIKKKLTGFIEAELSTEKPGIYADFFNKYLDSGQIGISAVGNIKSQPVAIKSPLKIYYFYKPGCRTCSRLDISMRYLAKKYPDQLKIFHSSITENASKVMDEALCMRYSVPDKLHLATPAVFFGRESFIGEKAFKNLDIVGKVAKAMETADKDPAPEFTSEELLKAERAITGRFDRISWTAVLSAGLIDGINPCAFVTIIFLLSYLALLKYGRKEIIFVGLSFTLSVFTTYLLIGLGFLKFVDYLQSLPFLTDLVYYSGAGLAAGIGILNLADYIKIRRGSVKDINLKLDDGLRRKINEVIRKNVRLSHYIVGTAVIGFSVSVLELACTGQTYLPTVLFIVNTQGLSMKALLMLISYNVAFIVPLVVVFMLFFVGVTDKQLSEWIRNHAGKIKLATGLVFIAIAVILLLLMK
;
A
#
# COMPACT_ATOMS: atom_id res chain seq x y z
N MET A 1 -47.84 82.18 7.68
CA MET A 1 -48.15 81.11 6.71
C MET A 1 -47.04 81.12 5.64
N ARG A 2 -45.84 80.54 5.75
CA ARG A 2 -45.29 79.40 6.51
C ARG A 2 -46.09 78.11 6.31
N LYS A 3 -45.47 77.12 5.66
CA LYS A 3 -45.86 75.69 5.50
C LYS A 3 -46.53 75.26 4.18
N THR A 4 -45.91 75.34 3.00
CA THR A 4 -46.16 74.34 1.90
C THR A 4 -45.15 74.35 0.72
N LEU A 5 -43.86 74.62 0.91
CA LEU A 5 -42.91 74.53 -0.23
C LEU A 5 -41.49 74.08 0.17
N ILE A 6 -41.38 73.20 1.16
CA ILE A 6 -40.12 72.54 1.56
C ILE A 6 -40.40 71.05 1.79
N LEU A 7 -41.10 70.41 0.85
CA LEU A 7 -41.33 68.95 0.92
C LEU A 7 -41.33 68.28 -0.48
N ILE A 8 -40.67 68.87 -1.48
CA ILE A 8 -40.41 68.20 -2.77
C ILE A 8 -39.07 68.72 -3.31
N LEU A 9 -37.97 68.49 -2.60
CA LEU A 9 -36.60 68.53 -3.16
C LEU A 9 -35.55 67.91 -2.21
N LEU A 10 -35.99 67.07 -1.28
CA LEU A 10 -35.16 66.19 -0.44
C LEU A 10 -35.43 64.70 -0.75
N LEU A 11 -35.69 64.38 -2.03
CA LEU A 11 -35.88 63.02 -2.54
C LEU A 11 -35.13 62.79 -3.86
N TYR A 12 -33.92 63.36 -3.97
CA TYR A 12 -32.95 62.96 -5.01
C TYR A 12 -31.60 62.62 -4.37
N SER A 13 -31.65 61.78 -3.35
CA SER A 13 -30.46 61.14 -2.78
C SER A 13 -30.88 59.78 -2.24
N ALA A 14 -31.10 58.83 -3.16
CA ALA A 14 -30.98 57.40 -2.96
C ALA A 14 -31.67 56.71 -4.14
N THR A 15 -30.88 56.09 -5.02
CA THR A 15 -31.13 54.80 -5.70
C THR A 15 -30.26 54.70 -6.94
N SER A 16 -28.96 54.53 -6.74
CA SER A 16 -28.23 53.60 -7.61
C SER A 16 -28.10 52.32 -6.82
N CYS A 17 -29.08 51.44 -7.07
CA CYS A 17 -29.16 50.10 -6.54
C CYS A 17 -27.92 49.32 -6.99
N HIS A 18 -26.90 49.22 -6.14
CA HIS A 18 -25.79 48.30 -6.35
C HIS A 18 -26.33 46.89 -6.07
N SER A 19 -26.63 46.14 -7.13
CA SER A 19 -26.88 44.70 -7.03
C SER A 19 -25.69 44.08 -6.31
N ALA A 20 -25.90 43.48 -5.14
CA ALA A 20 -24.84 42.81 -4.40
C ALA A 20 -24.18 41.76 -5.30
N GLU A 21 -22.96 42.03 -5.77
CA GLU A 21 -22.17 41.06 -6.53
C GLU A 21 -21.95 39.83 -5.64
N LYS A 22 -22.33 38.66 -6.16
CA LYS A 22 -22.11 37.41 -5.45
C LYS A 22 -20.63 37.06 -5.52
N CYS A 23 -20.06 36.58 -4.43
CA CYS A 23 -18.73 36.00 -4.43
C CYS A 23 -18.75 34.70 -5.25
N ARG A 24 -18.18 34.74 -6.45
CA ARG A 24 -18.08 33.59 -7.35
C ARG A 24 -16.80 32.80 -7.07
N ILE A 25 -16.93 31.48 -6.99
CA ILE A 25 -15.84 30.55 -6.71
C ILE A 25 -15.77 29.56 -7.88
N ILE A 26 -14.64 29.52 -8.59
CA ILE A 26 -14.41 28.51 -9.61
C ILE A 26 -13.74 27.32 -8.92
N TYR A 27 -14.36 26.15 -9.04
CA TYR A 27 -13.89 24.92 -8.42
C TYR A 27 -13.50 23.91 -9.50
N PHE A 28 -12.20 23.67 -9.65
CA PHE A 28 -11.66 22.65 -10.54
C PHE A 28 -11.56 21.30 -9.82
N LEU A 29 -12.14 20.26 -10.44
CA LEU A 29 -12.20 18.89 -9.90
C LEU A 29 -12.14 17.83 -11.00
N GLU A 30 -12.03 16.57 -10.58
CA GLU A 30 -12.16 15.40 -11.44
C GLU A 30 -13.31 14.50 -10.98
N LYS A 31 -13.93 13.73 -11.89
CA LYS A 31 -15.06 12.83 -11.57
C LYS A 31 -14.75 11.80 -10.47
N ASN A 32 -13.53 11.24 -10.49
CA ASN A 32 -13.10 10.20 -9.55
C ASN A 32 -12.14 10.77 -8.50
N CYS A 33 -12.41 11.99 -8.02
CA CYS A 33 -11.46 12.70 -7.18
C CYS A 33 -11.25 12.01 -5.80
N PRO A 34 -10.01 12.01 -5.26
CA PRO A 34 -9.68 11.50 -3.93
C PRO A 34 -10.44 12.18 -2.77
N GLU A 35 -10.20 11.71 -1.54
CA GLU A 35 -10.89 12.12 -0.29
C GLU A 35 -11.11 13.64 -0.15
N LYS A 36 -10.15 14.48 -0.56
CA LYS A 36 -10.23 15.93 -0.35
C LYS A 36 -11.33 16.60 -1.18
N CYS A 37 -11.62 16.15 -2.41
CA CYS A 37 -12.77 16.68 -3.15
C CYS A 37 -14.09 16.28 -2.47
N LYS A 38 -14.18 15.05 -1.94
CA LYS A 38 -15.36 14.62 -1.18
C LYS A 38 -15.57 15.48 0.06
N GLU A 39 -14.50 15.84 0.76
CA GLU A 39 -14.56 16.79 1.88
C GLU A 39 -15.04 18.18 1.42
N VAL A 40 -14.52 18.70 0.30
CA VAL A 40 -14.95 19.98 -0.26
C VAL A 40 -16.43 19.94 -0.63
N ASP A 41 -16.88 18.92 -1.36
CA ASP A 41 -18.24 18.79 -1.87
C ASP A 41 -19.28 18.49 -0.79
N ASN A 42 -18.94 17.63 0.19
CA ASN A 42 -19.92 17.14 1.18
C ASN A 42 -19.87 17.91 2.51
N ILE A 43 -18.79 18.63 2.80
CA ILE A 43 -18.61 19.31 4.09
C ILE A 43 -18.38 20.81 3.88
N ILE A 44 -17.33 21.20 3.15
CA ILE A 44 -16.91 22.61 3.11
C ILE A 44 -17.91 23.48 2.34
N LEU A 45 -18.24 23.12 1.11
CA LEU A 45 -19.16 23.92 0.29
C LEU A 45 -20.58 24.00 0.89
N PRO A 46 -21.16 22.91 1.44
CA PRO A 46 -22.43 23.00 2.16
C PRO A 46 -22.38 23.93 3.37
N GLN A 47 -21.32 23.87 4.19
CA GLN A 47 -21.16 24.76 5.34
C GLN A 47 -21.01 26.23 4.92
N LEU A 48 -20.25 26.51 3.86
CA LEU A 48 -20.15 27.88 3.33
C LEU A 48 -21.49 28.36 2.77
N LYS A 49 -22.28 27.49 2.14
CA LYS A 49 -23.61 27.82 1.65
C LYS A 49 -24.60 28.08 2.79
N GLU A 50 -24.49 27.37 3.90
CA GLU A 50 -25.29 27.64 5.11
C GLU A 50 -24.94 29.01 5.71
N LEU A 51 -23.66 29.37 5.76
CA LEU A 51 -23.20 30.64 6.32
C LEU A 51 -23.50 31.86 5.44
N TYR A 52 -23.31 31.74 4.12
CA TYR A 52 -23.36 32.87 3.19
C TYR A 52 -24.59 32.86 2.26
N GLY A 53 -25.35 31.76 2.23
CA GLY A 53 -26.57 31.64 1.45
C GLY A 53 -26.36 31.95 -0.04
N ASN A 54 -27.20 32.84 -0.56
CA ASN A 54 -27.18 33.25 -1.97
C ASN A 54 -26.06 34.25 -2.31
N LYS A 55 -25.22 34.64 -1.35
CA LYS A 55 -24.08 35.55 -1.56
C LYS A 55 -22.88 34.85 -2.19
N ILE A 56 -22.87 33.52 -2.23
CA ILE A 56 -21.82 32.75 -2.91
C ILE A 56 -22.40 31.97 -4.09
N GLU A 57 -21.60 31.83 -5.14
CA GLU A 57 -21.91 31.03 -6.32
C GLU A 57 -20.70 30.17 -6.66
N VAL A 58 -20.89 28.84 -6.74
CA VAL A 58 -19.81 27.90 -7.04
C VAL A 58 -19.95 27.36 -8.45
N VAL A 59 -18.96 27.64 -9.30
CA VAL A 59 -18.90 27.17 -10.68
C VAL A 59 -17.94 25.97 -10.74
N LYS A 60 -18.50 24.77 -10.84
CA LYS A 60 -17.73 23.52 -10.93
C LYS A 60 -17.18 23.31 -12.35
N LYS A 61 -15.91 22.90 -12.45
CA LYS A 61 -15.20 22.64 -13.70
C LYS A 61 -14.54 21.27 -13.65
N ASP A 62 -15.11 20.33 -14.41
CA ASP A 62 -14.57 18.97 -14.55
C ASP A 62 -13.39 18.97 -15.53
N LEU A 63 -12.22 18.56 -15.03
CA LEU A 63 -10.97 18.50 -15.76
C LEU A 63 -10.92 17.41 -16.85
N GLU A 64 -11.91 16.52 -16.92
CA GLU A 64 -12.03 15.60 -18.07
C GLU A 64 -12.33 16.32 -19.38
N THR A 65 -12.84 17.56 -19.29
CA THR A 65 -13.12 18.45 -20.42
C THR A 65 -11.86 19.24 -20.78
N PRO A 66 -11.32 19.13 -22.01
CA PRO A 66 -10.09 19.82 -22.40
C PRO A 66 -10.08 21.32 -22.15
N ALA A 67 -11.19 22.02 -22.45
CA ALA A 67 -11.32 23.45 -22.22
C ALA A 67 -11.22 23.83 -20.72
N ASN A 68 -11.71 22.97 -19.82
CA ASN A 68 -11.61 23.22 -18.37
C ASN A 68 -10.19 22.96 -17.86
N PHE A 69 -9.47 22.01 -18.46
CA PHE A 69 -8.06 21.77 -18.14
C PHE A 69 -7.17 22.91 -18.63
N GLU A 70 -7.40 23.41 -19.85
CA GLU A 70 -6.76 24.65 -20.34
C GLU A 70 -7.08 25.83 -19.45
N ALA A 71 -8.32 25.89 -18.95
CA ALA A 71 -8.69 26.90 -17.99
C ALA A 71 -7.87 26.81 -16.71
N LEU A 72 -7.80 25.64 -16.10
CA LEU A 72 -6.99 25.44 -14.89
C LEU A 72 -5.54 25.88 -15.10
N MET A 73 -4.87 25.47 -16.19
CA MET A 73 -3.49 25.90 -16.48
C MET A 73 -3.34 27.42 -16.56
N ALA A 74 -4.35 28.12 -17.07
CA ALA A 74 -4.39 29.57 -17.12
C ALA A 74 -4.47 30.22 -15.74
N PHE A 75 -5.35 29.67 -14.91
CA PHE A 75 -5.55 30.11 -13.54
C PHE A 75 -4.28 29.86 -12.74
N GLU A 76 -3.67 28.69 -12.88
CA GLU A 76 -2.38 28.35 -12.29
C GLU A 76 -1.32 29.40 -12.65
N LEU A 77 -1.15 29.68 -13.94
CA LEU A 77 -0.20 30.68 -14.44
C LEU A 77 -0.49 32.10 -13.92
N LYS A 78 -1.75 32.54 -13.97
CA LYS A 78 -2.15 33.90 -13.58
C LYS A 78 -2.03 34.15 -12.08
N TYR A 79 -2.31 33.13 -11.26
CA TYR A 79 -2.27 33.21 -9.81
C TYR A 79 -0.89 32.84 -9.24
N GLY A 80 0.07 32.45 -10.08
CA GLY A 80 1.41 32.03 -9.64
C GLY A 80 1.38 30.71 -8.87
N VAL A 81 0.39 29.86 -9.17
CA VAL A 81 0.23 28.53 -8.57
C VAL A 81 0.99 27.52 -9.42
N PRO A 82 1.90 26.72 -8.83
CA PRO A 82 2.54 25.64 -9.58
C PRO A 82 1.53 24.54 -9.92
N PRO A 83 1.70 23.81 -11.05
CA PRO A 83 0.83 22.69 -11.40
C PRO A 83 0.72 21.68 -10.25
N GLY A 84 -0.50 21.44 -9.79
CA GLY A 84 -0.78 20.71 -8.56
C GLY A 84 -1.85 19.63 -8.68
N GLU A 85 -2.18 19.04 -7.53
CA GLU A 85 -3.29 18.10 -7.41
C GLU A 85 -4.60 18.83 -7.09
N VAL A 86 -5.70 18.36 -7.69
CA VAL A 86 -7.06 18.80 -7.35
C VAL A 86 -7.48 18.32 -5.95
N PRO A 87 -8.39 19.04 -5.25
CA PRO A 87 -9.16 20.21 -5.69
C PRO A 87 -8.36 21.52 -5.70
N GLU A 88 -8.70 22.40 -6.66
CA GLU A 88 -8.23 23.79 -6.67
C GLU A 88 -9.41 24.75 -6.83
N LEU A 89 -9.46 25.77 -5.96
CA LEU A 89 -10.55 26.74 -5.92
C LEU A 89 -10.00 28.16 -6.09
N TYR A 90 -10.60 28.91 -7.00
CA TYR A 90 -10.18 30.26 -7.35
C TYR A 90 -11.29 31.27 -7.11
N THR A 91 -10.90 32.45 -6.65
CA THR A 91 -11.73 33.65 -6.45
C THR A 91 -10.99 34.86 -7.01
N THR A 92 -11.68 35.99 -7.13
CA THR A 92 -11.08 37.31 -7.44
C THR A 92 -9.96 37.72 -6.46
N HIS A 93 -9.99 37.22 -5.22
CA HIS A 93 -9.09 37.58 -4.13
C HIS A 93 -7.94 36.59 -3.90
N GLY A 94 -8.01 35.38 -4.47
CA GLY A 94 -6.98 34.37 -4.29
C GLY A 94 -7.43 32.95 -4.57
N THR A 95 -6.61 32.00 -4.14
CA THR A 95 -6.76 30.56 -4.42
C THR A 95 -6.59 29.70 -3.17
N ALA A 96 -7.30 28.57 -3.13
CA ALA A 96 -7.20 27.54 -2.13
C ALA A 96 -6.94 26.17 -2.80
N GLN A 97 -5.83 25.54 -2.44
CA GLN A 97 -5.35 24.28 -2.98
C GLN A 97 -5.61 23.11 -2.03
N LYS A 98 -5.47 21.88 -2.54
CA LYS A 98 -5.60 20.63 -1.77
C LYS A 98 -4.86 20.63 -0.42
N THR A 99 -3.63 21.18 -0.37
CA THR A 99 -2.78 21.19 0.84
C THR A 99 -3.15 22.29 1.84
N ASP A 100 -4.04 23.20 1.48
CA ASP A 100 -4.45 24.30 2.34
C ASP A 100 -5.53 23.90 3.34
N ASN A 101 -5.72 24.74 4.35
CA ASN A 101 -6.99 24.80 5.06
C ASN A 101 -8.02 25.53 4.17
N ILE A 102 -8.60 24.77 3.23
CA ILE A 102 -9.51 25.28 2.19
C ILE A 102 -10.66 26.08 2.80
N LYS A 103 -11.32 25.57 3.85
CA LYS A 103 -12.42 26.28 4.52
C LYS A 103 -11.98 27.65 5.00
N LYS A 104 -10.89 27.74 5.76
CA LYS A 104 -10.39 29.01 6.30
C LYS A 104 -10.02 30.00 5.20
N LYS A 105 -9.32 29.56 4.16
CA LYS A 105 -8.94 30.44 3.04
C LYS A 105 -10.17 30.97 2.30
N LEU A 106 -11.11 30.09 1.93
CA LEU A 106 -12.32 30.48 1.23
C LEU A 106 -13.17 31.43 2.07
N THR A 107 -13.33 31.19 3.38
CA THR A 107 -14.00 32.11 4.29
C THR A 107 -13.37 33.51 4.23
N GLY A 108 -12.03 33.60 4.33
CA GLY A 108 -11.34 34.89 4.23
C GLY A 108 -11.52 35.59 2.87
N PHE A 109 -11.52 34.85 1.76
CA PHE A 109 -11.76 35.41 0.43
C PHE A 109 -13.20 35.89 0.25
N ILE A 110 -14.18 35.11 0.75
CA ILE A 110 -15.59 35.49 0.72
C ILE A 110 -15.82 36.75 1.56
N GLU A 111 -15.27 36.81 2.77
CA GLU A 111 -15.37 37.99 3.63
C GLU A 111 -14.71 39.21 3.00
N ALA A 112 -13.55 39.06 2.36
CA ALA A 112 -12.89 40.13 1.62
C ALA A 112 -13.80 40.65 0.49
N GLU A 113 -14.26 39.77 -0.40
CA GLU A 113 -15.15 40.14 -1.52
C GLU A 113 -16.43 40.83 -1.04
N LEU A 114 -17.03 40.37 0.06
CA LEU A 114 -18.28 40.91 0.58
C LEU A 114 -18.10 42.19 1.41
N SER A 115 -16.89 42.50 1.87
CA SER A 115 -16.62 43.66 2.74
C SER A 115 -15.92 44.82 2.04
N THR A 116 -15.20 44.56 0.95
CA THR A 116 -14.47 45.60 0.23
C THR A 116 -15.24 46.08 -0.99
N GLU A 117 -15.41 47.39 -1.14
CA GLU A 117 -15.88 48.00 -2.41
C GLU A 117 -14.83 47.95 -3.53
N LYS A 118 -13.63 47.40 -3.25
CA LYS A 118 -12.55 47.26 -4.21
C LYS A 118 -12.57 45.86 -4.83
N PRO A 119 -12.50 45.75 -6.16
CA PRO A 119 -12.42 44.45 -6.82
C PRO A 119 -11.13 43.74 -6.41
N GLY A 120 -11.21 42.40 -6.27
CA GLY A 120 -10.04 41.58 -5.98
C GLY A 120 -8.96 41.72 -7.06
N ILE A 121 -7.70 41.44 -6.70
CA ILE A 121 -6.51 41.62 -7.55
C ILE A 121 -6.64 40.86 -8.89
N TYR A 122 -7.43 39.79 -8.94
CA TYR A 122 -7.65 38.97 -10.12
C TYR A 122 -8.99 39.20 -10.82
N ALA A 123 -9.79 40.18 -10.38
CA ALA A 123 -11.16 40.40 -10.84
C ALA A 123 -11.29 40.50 -12.37
N ASP A 124 -10.43 41.27 -13.04
CA ASP A 124 -10.48 41.44 -14.50
C ASP A 124 -10.32 40.11 -15.24
N PHE A 125 -9.36 39.28 -14.83
CA PHE A 125 -9.11 37.97 -15.43
C PHE A 125 -10.25 37.00 -15.11
N PHE A 126 -10.67 36.98 -13.86
CA PHE A 126 -11.70 36.09 -13.34
C PHE A 126 -13.05 36.33 -14.00
N ASN A 127 -13.49 37.59 -14.07
CA ASN A 127 -14.76 37.99 -14.66
C ASN A 127 -14.75 37.79 -16.18
N LYS A 128 -13.65 38.12 -16.87
CA LYS A 128 -13.51 37.84 -18.29
C LYS A 128 -13.68 36.34 -18.62
N TYR A 129 -13.11 35.46 -17.80
CA TYR A 129 -13.29 34.01 -17.98
C TYR A 129 -14.75 33.59 -17.76
N LEU A 130 -15.42 34.13 -16.74
CA LEU A 130 -16.81 33.79 -16.47
C LEU A 130 -17.76 34.26 -17.58
N ASP A 131 -17.50 35.43 -18.16
CA ASP A 131 -18.36 36.02 -19.20
C ASP A 131 -18.20 35.34 -20.56
N SER A 132 -16.95 35.00 -20.92
CA SER A 132 -16.63 34.52 -22.27
C SER A 132 -16.31 33.03 -22.35
N GLY A 133 -16.03 32.38 -21.22
CA GLY A 133 -15.40 31.05 -21.17
C GLY A 133 -13.98 31.02 -21.76
N GLN A 134 -13.50 32.15 -22.26
CA GLN A 134 -12.19 32.29 -22.88
C GLN A 134 -11.22 32.94 -21.92
N ILE A 135 -10.00 32.50 -22.03
CA ILE A 135 -8.89 33.04 -21.27
C ILE A 135 -7.91 33.43 -22.35
N GLY A 136 -7.42 34.67 -22.31
CA GLY A 136 -6.53 35.24 -23.34
C GLY A 136 -5.15 34.59 -23.38
N ILE A 137 -5.10 33.26 -23.28
CA ILE A 137 -3.92 32.42 -23.33
C ILE A 137 -3.58 32.22 -24.80
N SER A 138 -2.92 33.20 -25.39
CA SER A 138 -1.93 32.92 -26.43
C SER A 138 -0.57 32.51 -25.81
N ALA A 139 -0.51 32.27 -24.50
CA ALA A 139 0.73 32.16 -23.72
C ALA A 139 1.03 30.77 -23.11
N VAL A 140 0.09 29.82 -23.07
CA VAL A 140 0.39 28.39 -22.84
C VAL A 140 0.68 27.80 -24.22
N GLY A 141 1.91 28.04 -24.68
CA GLY A 141 2.36 27.71 -26.03
C GLY A 141 1.81 28.68 -27.07
N ASN A 142 2.58 29.73 -27.37
CA ASN A 142 2.39 30.54 -28.56
C ASN A 142 2.84 29.72 -29.78
N ILE A 143 2.09 28.65 -30.08
CA ILE A 143 2.27 27.88 -31.31
C ILE A 143 1.35 28.56 -32.31
N LYS A 144 1.96 29.38 -33.18
CA LYS A 144 1.33 29.68 -34.46
C LYS A 144 0.93 28.34 -35.06
N SER A 145 -0.37 28.14 -35.27
CA SER A 145 -0.91 27.06 -36.07
C SER A 145 -0.48 27.27 -37.53
N GLN A 146 0.81 27.15 -37.79
CA GLN A 146 1.29 26.88 -39.13
C GLN A 146 1.15 25.38 -39.35
N PRO A 147 0.58 24.95 -40.49
CA PRO A 147 0.54 23.55 -40.85
C PRO A 147 1.97 23.12 -41.20
N VAL A 148 2.75 22.79 -40.18
CA VAL A 148 3.99 22.06 -40.37
C VAL A 148 3.56 20.63 -40.65
N ALA A 149 3.88 20.14 -41.84
CA ALA A 149 3.65 18.75 -42.22
C ALA A 149 4.53 17.85 -41.33
N ILE A 150 3.95 17.30 -40.27
CA ILE A 150 4.62 16.38 -39.33
C ILE A 150 4.57 14.97 -39.93
N LYS A 151 5.74 14.33 -40.09
CA LYS A 151 5.87 13.04 -40.79
C LYS A 151 5.79 11.82 -39.86
N SER A 152 5.83 11.96 -38.54
CA SER A 152 5.63 10.83 -37.61
C SER A 152 5.14 11.28 -36.23
N PRO A 153 4.23 10.54 -35.58
CA PRO A 153 3.72 10.89 -34.26
C PRO A 153 4.78 10.68 -33.17
N LEU A 154 4.89 11.63 -32.23
CA LEU A 154 5.74 11.49 -31.05
C LEU A 154 5.18 10.38 -30.14
N LYS A 155 6.00 9.37 -29.87
CA LYS A 155 5.65 8.28 -28.95
C LYS A 155 5.99 8.71 -27.52
N ILE A 156 5.04 8.54 -26.61
CA ILE A 156 5.20 8.79 -25.17
C ILE A 156 4.99 7.46 -24.44
N TYR A 157 5.98 7.04 -23.65
CA TYR A 157 5.84 5.89 -22.76
C TYR A 157 5.57 6.38 -21.34
N TYR A 158 4.42 6.01 -20.79
CA TYR A 158 4.02 6.35 -19.44
C TYR A 158 3.79 5.07 -18.62
N PHE A 159 4.66 4.87 -17.63
CA PHE A 159 4.60 3.75 -16.69
C PHE A 159 4.06 4.19 -15.34
N TYR A 160 3.11 3.40 -14.82
CA TYR A 160 2.45 3.66 -13.54
C TYR A 160 2.31 2.37 -12.72
N LYS A 161 1.90 2.52 -11.46
CA LYS A 161 1.54 1.41 -10.58
C LYS A 161 0.11 1.62 -10.06
N PRO A 162 -0.75 0.58 -10.02
CA PRO A 162 -2.06 0.67 -9.40
C PRO A 162 -1.97 1.20 -7.96
N GLY A 163 -2.83 2.16 -7.62
CA GLY A 163 -2.83 2.80 -6.29
C GLY A 163 -1.82 3.94 -6.13
N CYS A 164 -1.13 4.38 -7.19
CA CYS A 164 -0.31 5.60 -7.16
C CYS A 164 -1.19 6.84 -6.90
N ARG A 165 -1.16 7.37 -5.67
CA ARG A 165 -1.96 8.53 -5.27
C ARG A 165 -1.51 9.83 -5.94
N THR A 166 -0.24 9.89 -6.34
CA THR A 166 0.45 11.08 -6.86
C THR A 166 0.43 11.16 -8.39
N CYS A 167 -0.19 10.18 -9.05
CA CYS A 167 -0.23 10.08 -10.52
C CYS A 167 -1.44 10.80 -11.15
N SER A 168 -2.43 11.28 -10.37
CA SER A 168 -3.70 11.79 -10.89
C SER A 168 -3.54 12.99 -11.85
N ARG A 169 -2.67 13.96 -11.49
CA ARG A 169 -2.42 15.13 -12.35
C ARG A 169 -1.77 14.73 -13.69
N LEU A 170 -0.88 13.75 -13.64
CA LEU A 170 -0.20 13.25 -14.83
C LEU A 170 -1.20 12.51 -15.74
N ASP A 171 -2.08 11.69 -15.17
CA ASP A 171 -3.14 10.99 -15.92
C ASP A 171 -4.07 11.96 -16.65
N ILE A 172 -4.46 13.06 -16.00
CA ILE A 172 -5.26 14.12 -16.63
C ILE A 172 -4.48 14.76 -17.78
N SER A 173 -3.20 15.09 -17.56
CA SER A 173 -2.35 15.71 -18.57
C SER A 173 -2.17 14.81 -19.80
N MET A 174 -1.98 13.50 -19.61
CA MET A 174 -1.86 12.52 -20.70
C MET A 174 -3.17 12.37 -21.48
N ARG A 175 -4.33 12.31 -20.80
CA ARG A 175 -5.65 12.29 -21.46
C ARG A 175 -5.90 13.57 -22.26
N TYR A 176 -5.52 14.72 -21.71
CA TYR A 176 -5.62 16.01 -22.41
C TYR A 176 -4.76 16.02 -23.68
N LEU A 177 -3.48 15.65 -23.58
CA LEU A 177 -2.56 15.58 -24.71
C LEU A 177 -3.07 14.63 -25.80
N ALA A 178 -3.54 13.44 -25.44
CA ALA A 178 -4.12 12.48 -26.37
C ALA A 178 -5.34 13.04 -27.13
N LYS A 179 -6.21 13.79 -26.44
CA LYS A 179 -7.39 14.42 -27.07
C LYS A 179 -7.02 15.61 -27.96
N LYS A 180 -6.03 16.41 -27.54
CA LYS A 180 -5.62 17.64 -28.26
C LYS A 180 -4.81 17.34 -29.51
N TYR A 181 -4.01 16.27 -29.49
CA TYR A 181 -3.06 15.92 -30.55
C TYR A 181 -3.18 14.46 -31.00
N PRO A 182 -4.37 13.99 -31.42
CA PRO A 182 -4.64 12.57 -31.70
C PRO A 182 -3.77 11.99 -32.82
N ASP A 183 -3.49 12.79 -33.87
CA ASP A 183 -2.71 12.33 -35.03
C ASP A 183 -1.19 12.57 -34.86
N GLN A 184 -0.80 13.34 -33.85
CA GLN A 184 0.60 13.74 -33.64
C GLN A 184 1.24 13.05 -32.42
N LEU A 185 0.44 12.44 -31.54
CA LEU A 185 0.92 11.75 -30.34
C LEU A 185 0.45 10.29 -30.32
N LYS A 186 1.34 9.39 -29.88
CA LYS A 186 1.00 8.01 -29.52
C LYS A 186 1.43 7.74 -28.09
N ILE A 187 0.46 7.68 -27.18
CA ILE A 187 0.72 7.48 -25.75
C ILE A 187 0.55 5.99 -25.40
N PHE A 188 1.62 5.37 -24.93
CA PHE A 188 1.60 4.01 -24.37
C PHE A 188 1.49 4.13 -22.86
N HIS A 189 0.35 3.68 -22.32
CA HIS A 189 0.05 3.69 -20.90
C HIS A 189 0.10 2.28 -20.34
N SER A 190 1.06 1.97 -19.48
CA SER A 190 1.38 0.60 -19.10
C SER A 190 1.69 0.47 -17.61
N SER A 191 1.19 -0.59 -16.97
CA SER A 191 1.43 -0.85 -15.55
C SER A 191 2.75 -1.59 -15.34
N ILE A 192 3.62 -1.08 -14.45
CA ILE A 192 4.83 -1.79 -14.03
C ILE A 192 4.56 -3.09 -13.25
N THR A 193 3.30 -3.45 -13.01
CA THR A 193 2.96 -4.76 -12.45
C THR A 193 3.10 -5.86 -13.50
N GLU A 194 2.98 -5.51 -14.78
CA GLU A 194 3.13 -6.43 -15.90
C GLU A 194 4.61 -6.62 -16.25
N ASN A 195 5.03 -7.86 -16.49
CA ASN A 195 6.44 -8.16 -16.76
C ASN A 195 6.97 -7.49 -18.02
N ALA A 196 6.20 -7.47 -19.11
CA ALA A 196 6.60 -6.80 -20.35
C ALA A 196 6.86 -5.30 -20.11
N SER A 197 5.96 -4.65 -19.36
CA SER A 197 6.05 -3.23 -19.00
C SER A 197 7.26 -2.93 -18.10
N LYS A 198 7.59 -3.81 -17.13
CA LYS A 198 8.83 -3.68 -16.34
C LYS A 198 10.08 -3.72 -17.20
N VAL A 199 10.13 -4.66 -18.15
CA VAL A 199 11.28 -4.80 -19.06
C VAL A 199 11.41 -3.59 -19.97
N MET A 200 10.29 -3.04 -20.46
CA MET A 200 10.28 -1.81 -21.25
C MET A 200 10.72 -0.58 -20.46
N ASP A 201 10.25 -0.42 -19.21
CA ASP A 201 10.68 0.67 -18.32
C ASP A 201 12.17 0.58 -18.02
N GLU A 202 12.66 -0.62 -17.70
CA GLU A 202 14.09 -0.85 -17.46
C GLU A 202 14.93 -0.53 -18.69
N ALA A 203 14.51 -1.00 -19.88
CA ALA A 203 15.19 -0.71 -21.14
C ALA A 203 15.29 0.81 -21.38
N LEU A 204 14.20 1.54 -21.15
CA LEU A 204 14.19 3.00 -21.27
C LEU A 204 15.05 3.66 -20.19
N CYS A 205 15.02 3.20 -18.94
CA CYS A 205 15.88 3.71 -17.88
C CYS A 205 17.36 3.58 -18.26
N MET A 206 17.76 2.40 -18.75
CA MET A 206 19.13 2.15 -19.22
C MET A 206 19.50 3.04 -20.41
N ARG A 207 18.59 3.18 -21.39
CA ARG A 207 18.80 3.98 -22.60
C ARG A 207 18.98 5.46 -22.28
N TYR A 208 18.17 6.00 -21.37
CA TYR A 208 18.23 7.40 -20.94
C TYR A 208 19.26 7.65 -19.82
N SER A 209 20.06 6.63 -19.47
CA SER A 209 21.08 6.71 -18.41
C SER A 209 20.49 7.19 -17.07
N VAL A 210 19.27 6.73 -16.76
CA VAL A 210 18.61 6.98 -15.48
C VAL A 210 19.45 6.32 -14.37
N PRO A 211 19.60 6.95 -13.18
CA PRO A 211 20.30 6.31 -12.07
C PRO A 211 19.60 5.02 -11.62
N ASP A 212 20.35 3.94 -11.42
CA ASP A 212 19.85 2.59 -11.04
C ASP A 212 18.78 2.61 -9.93
N LYS A 213 18.92 3.49 -8.95
CA LYS A 213 17.99 3.64 -7.81
C LYS A 213 16.58 4.11 -8.19
N LEU A 214 16.42 4.67 -9.39
CA LEU A 214 15.14 5.17 -9.92
C LEU A 214 14.54 4.21 -10.96
N HIS A 215 15.22 3.13 -11.32
CA HIS A 215 14.66 2.15 -12.25
C HIS A 215 13.41 1.51 -11.66
N LEU A 216 12.37 1.31 -12.48
CA LEU A 216 11.06 0.80 -12.07
C LEU A 216 10.34 1.69 -11.04
N ALA A 217 10.82 2.91 -10.78
CA ALA A 217 10.12 3.86 -9.94
C ALA A 217 9.00 4.54 -10.73
N THR A 218 7.83 4.68 -10.11
CA THR A 218 6.64 5.28 -10.75
C THR A 218 6.24 6.60 -10.08
N PRO A 219 5.59 7.52 -10.81
CA PRO A 219 5.37 7.51 -12.26
C PRO A 219 6.67 7.67 -13.05
N ALA A 220 6.73 7.10 -14.26
CA ALA A 220 7.85 7.31 -15.18
C ALA A 220 7.33 7.64 -16.58
N VAL A 221 7.86 8.72 -17.18
CA VAL A 221 7.47 9.19 -18.51
C VAL A 221 8.70 9.41 -19.36
N PHE A 222 8.68 8.86 -20.58
CA PHE A 222 9.75 8.95 -21.56
C PHE A 222 9.20 9.41 -22.91
N PHE A 223 9.83 10.42 -23.51
CA PHE A 223 9.53 10.88 -24.88
C PHE A 223 10.70 11.68 -25.45
N GLY A 224 10.96 11.55 -26.75
CA GLY A 224 12.08 12.22 -27.42
C GLY A 224 13.42 11.95 -26.71
N ARG A 225 14.04 13.00 -26.14
CA ARG A 225 15.25 12.90 -25.28
C ARG A 225 14.99 13.15 -23.80
N GLU A 226 13.74 13.35 -23.40
CA GLU A 226 13.39 13.66 -22.03
C GLU A 226 12.91 12.41 -21.29
N SER A 227 13.32 12.30 -20.02
CA SER A 227 12.84 11.29 -19.10
C SER A 227 12.54 11.93 -17.74
N PHE A 228 11.38 11.59 -17.18
CA PHE A 228 10.93 12.07 -15.88
C PHE A 228 10.51 10.87 -15.04
N ILE A 229 11.18 10.65 -13.90
CA ILE A 229 11.01 9.45 -13.10
C ILE A 229 10.79 9.81 -11.63
N GLY A 230 9.74 9.23 -11.06
CA GLY A 230 9.35 9.38 -9.66
C GLY A 230 8.66 10.71 -9.37
N GLU A 231 7.91 10.75 -8.27
CA GLU A 231 7.06 11.89 -7.88
C GLU A 231 7.78 13.24 -7.86
N LYS A 232 9.04 13.25 -7.41
CA LYS A 232 9.85 14.48 -7.33
C LYS A 232 10.10 15.12 -8.69
N ALA A 233 10.20 14.32 -9.75
CA ALA A 233 10.43 14.83 -11.11
C ALA A 233 9.18 15.54 -11.67
N PHE A 234 7.99 15.15 -11.21
CA PHE A 234 6.72 15.73 -11.68
C PHE A 234 6.21 16.87 -10.82
N LYS A 235 6.83 17.11 -9.65
CA LYS A 235 6.46 18.23 -8.79
C LYS A 235 6.70 19.55 -9.53
N ASN A 236 5.63 20.30 -9.76
CA ASN A 236 5.63 21.58 -10.47
C ASN A 236 6.08 21.50 -11.95
N LEU A 237 6.06 20.31 -12.57
CA LEU A 237 6.47 20.11 -13.95
C LEU A 237 5.33 20.47 -14.92
N ASP A 238 5.59 21.38 -15.86
CA ASP A 238 4.72 21.60 -17.02
C ASP A 238 4.97 20.53 -18.10
N ILE A 239 4.40 19.35 -17.89
CA ILE A 239 4.54 18.22 -18.82
C ILE A 239 3.91 18.53 -20.19
N VAL A 240 2.86 19.36 -20.24
CA VAL A 240 2.17 19.71 -21.48
C VAL A 240 3.05 20.58 -22.35
N GLY A 241 3.66 21.63 -21.79
CA GLY A 241 4.61 22.48 -22.50
C GLY A 241 5.86 21.71 -22.95
N LYS A 242 6.35 20.78 -22.13
CA LYS A 242 7.48 19.90 -22.49
C LYS A 242 7.16 18.99 -23.68
N VAL A 243 6.00 18.34 -23.66
CA VAL A 243 5.54 17.50 -24.78
C VAL A 243 5.35 18.35 -26.03
N ALA A 244 4.71 19.51 -25.93
CA ALA A 244 4.52 20.42 -27.07
C ALA A 244 5.85 20.82 -27.71
N LYS A 245 6.86 21.15 -26.91
CA LYS A 245 8.22 21.44 -27.41
C LYS A 245 8.88 20.23 -28.06
N ALA A 246 8.72 19.04 -27.47
CA ALA A 246 9.29 17.81 -28.05
C ALA A 246 8.65 17.45 -29.40
N MET A 247 7.36 17.76 -29.60
CA MET A 247 6.65 17.56 -30.86
C MET A 247 7.27 18.36 -32.02
N GLU A 248 7.77 19.58 -31.77
CA GLU A 248 8.46 20.39 -32.79
C GLU A 248 9.73 19.72 -33.33
N THR A 249 10.32 18.81 -32.56
CA THR A 249 11.56 18.09 -32.90
C THR A 249 11.34 16.59 -33.18
N ALA A 250 10.09 16.12 -33.18
CA ALA A 250 9.75 14.69 -33.24
C ALA A 250 10.29 13.99 -34.49
N ASP A 251 10.37 14.68 -35.64
CA ASP A 251 10.90 14.13 -36.89
C ASP A 251 12.41 13.79 -36.82
N LYS A 252 13.15 14.40 -35.89
CA LYS A 252 14.60 14.16 -35.71
C LYS A 252 14.90 13.18 -34.57
N ASP A 253 13.92 12.90 -33.72
CA ASP A 253 14.09 12.08 -32.52
C ASP A 253 12.85 11.23 -32.21
N PRO A 254 12.47 10.32 -33.12
CA PRO A 254 11.39 9.39 -32.84
C PRO A 254 11.82 8.48 -31.68
N ALA A 255 10.92 8.19 -30.74
CA ALA A 255 11.22 7.23 -29.68
C ALA A 255 11.64 5.90 -30.33
N PRO A 256 12.85 5.40 -30.06
CA PRO A 256 13.38 4.25 -30.78
C PRO A 256 12.54 3.01 -30.45
N GLU A 257 12.25 2.21 -31.47
CA GLU A 257 11.63 0.90 -31.25
C GLU A 257 12.54 0.03 -30.38
N PHE A 258 11.93 -0.81 -29.56
CA PHE A 258 12.68 -1.72 -28.70
C PHE A 258 13.31 -2.82 -29.56
N THR A 259 14.62 -3.00 -29.42
CA THR A 259 15.29 -4.15 -30.01
C THR A 259 15.17 -5.34 -29.07
N SER A 260 15.12 -6.56 -29.61
CA SER A 260 15.07 -7.78 -28.79
C SER A 260 16.30 -7.90 -27.87
N GLU A 261 17.48 -7.45 -28.32
CA GLU A 261 18.69 -7.47 -27.51
C GLU A 261 18.60 -6.56 -26.29
N GLU A 262 18.03 -5.36 -26.47
CA GLU A 262 17.84 -4.40 -25.38
C GLU A 262 16.83 -4.91 -24.35
N LEU A 263 15.72 -5.47 -24.79
CA LEU A 263 14.74 -6.09 -23.89
C LEU A 263 15.35 -7.26 -23.11
N LEU A 264 16.15 -8.11 -23.76
CA LEU A 264 16.87 -9.21 -23.09
C LEU A 264 17.94 -8.71 -22.11
N LYS A 265 18.58 -7.57 -22.39
CA LYS A 265 19.54 -6.95 -21.47
C LYS A 265 18.83 -6.37 -20.24
N ALA A 266 17.71 -5.68 -20.45
CA ALA A 266 16.87 -5.15 -19.39
C ALA A 266 16.30 -6.26 -18.50
N GLU A 267 15.78 -7.34 -19.09
CA GLU A 267 15.29 -8.50 -18.34
C GLU A 267 16.39 -9.15 -17.47
N ARG A 268 17.60 -9.28 -18.01
CA ARG A 268 18.77 -9.76 -17.24
C ARG A 268 19.16 -8.81 -16.11
N ALA A 269 19.10 -7.49 -16.33
CA ALA A 269 19.42 -6.49 -15.31
C ALA A 269 18.41 -6.52 -14.15
N ILE A 270 17.11 -6.61 -14.46
CA ILE A 270 16.04 -6.81 -13.47
C ILE A 270 16.33 -8.07 -12.67
N THR A 271 16.49 -9.21 -13.35
CA THR A 271 16.71 -10.50 -12.71
C THR A 271 17.94 -10.48 -11.81
N GLY A 272 19.06 -9.90 -12.27
CA GLY A 272 20.30 -9.81 -11.50
C GLY A 272 20.21 -8.96 -10.23
N ARG A 273 19.48 -7.84 -10.26
CA ARG A 273 19.29 -6.98 -9.08
C ARG A 273 18.32 -7.60 -8.07
N PHE A 274 17.21 -8.14 -8.56
CA PHE A 274 16.23 -8.78 -7.68
C PHE A 274 16.79 -10.06 -7.07
N ASP A 275 17.66 -10.83 -7.75
CA ASP A 275 18.17 -12.08 -7.18
C ASP A 275 18.94 -11.89 -5.86
N ARG A 276 19.87 -10.94 -5.80
CA ARG A 276 20.68 -10.76 -4.59
C ARG A 276 19.87 -10.29 -3.39
N ILE A 277 18.94 -9.37 -3.64
CA ILE A 277 18.06 -8.81 -2.61
C ILE A 277 17.00 -9.84 -2.21
N SER A 278 16.42 -10.55 -3.17
CA SER A 278 15.36 -11.51 -2.93
C SER A 278 15.85 -12.76 -2.20
N TRP A 279 17.01 -13.33 -2.52
CA TRP A 279 17.52 -14.53 -1.82
C TRP A 279 17.88 -14.25 -0.36
N THR A 280 18.56 -13.14 -0.10
CA THR A 280 18.93 -12.75 1.27
C THR A 280 17.69 -12.40 2.09
N ALA A 281 16.74 -11.66 1.53
CA ALA A 281 15.48 -11.35 2.19
C ALA A 281 14.67 -12.61 2.50
N VAL A 282 14.54 -13.54 1.55
CA VAL A 282 13.75 -14.78 1.72
C VAL A 282 14.38 -15.70 2.77
N LEU A 283 15.70 -15.89 2.77
CA LEU A 283 16.38 -16.70 3.78
C LEU A 283 16.29 -16.06 5.17
N SER A 284 16.45 -14.74 5.26
CA SER A 284 16.34 -14.00 6.52
C SER A 284 14.93 -14.08 7.09
N ALA A 285 13.92 -13.87 6.24
CA ALA A 285 12.52 -13.99 6.61
C ALA A 285 12.19 -15.40 7.11
N GLY A 286 12.66 -16.44 6.40
CA GLY A 286 12.50 -17.83 6.84
C GLY A 286 13.12 -18.09 8.21
N LEU A 287 14.37 -17.67 8.44
CA LEU A 287 15.05 -17.84 9.73
C LEU A 287 14.31 -17.11 10.87
N ILE A 288 13.87 -15.88 10.64
CA ILE A 288 13.12 -15.08 11.63
C ILE A 288 11.80 -15.77 11.97
N ASP A 289 11.07 -16.22 10.95
CA ASP A 289 9.80 -16.93 11.12
C ASP A 289 9.99 -18.29 11.82
N GLY A 290 11.14 -18.92 11.63
CA GLY A 290 11.52 -20.15 12.32
C GLY A 290 11.71 -19.98 13.82
N ILE A 291 12.04 -18.76 14.29
CA ILE A 291 12.13 -18.41 15.73
C ILE A 291 10.74 -17.99 16.23
N ASN A 292 9.74 -18.81 15.95
CA ASN A 292 8.37 -18.57 16.39
C ASN A 292 8.14 -19.21 17.79
N PRO A 293 7.67 -18.44 18.79
CA PRO A 293 7.34 -19.00 20.10
C PRO A 293 6.28 -20.12 20.05
N CYS A 294 5.36 -20.11 19.09
CA CYS A 294 4.38 -21.18 18.90
C CYS A 294 5.09 -22.51 18.57
N ALA A 295 6.03 -22.49 17.62
CA ALA A 295 6.81 -23.66 17.19
C ALA A 295 7.81 -24.17 18.25
N PHE A 296 8.42 -23.26 19.01
CA PHE A 296 9.34 -23.64 20.07
C PHE A 296 8.62 -24.33 21.22
N VAL A 297 7.46 -23.81 21.64
CA VAL A 297 6.68 -24.40 22.73
C VAL A 297 6.16 -25.79 22.35
N THR A 298 5.66 -25.97 21.12
CA THR A 298 5.11 -27.24 20.65
C THR A 298 6.17 -28.33 20.61
N ILE A 299 7.36 -28.06 20.04
CA ILE A 299 8.42 -29.05 19.98
C ILE A 299 8.99 -29.36 21.37
N ILE A 300 9.20 -28.37 22.23
CA ILE A 300 9.68 -28.61 23.60
C ILE A 300 8.68 -29.46 24.38
N PHE A 301 7.38 -29.19 24.24
CA PHE A 301 6.33 -29.96 24.89
C PHE A 301 6.29 -31.40 24.37
N LEU A 302 6.31 -31.58 23.04
CA LEU A 302 6.35 -32.90 22.40
C LEU A 302 7.53 -33.72 22.91
N LEU A 303 8.74 -33.13 22.89
CA LEU A 303 9.94 -33.84 23.31
C LEU A 303 9.97 -34.11 24.81
N SER A 304 9.48 -33.18 25.64
CA SER A 304 9.32 -33.37 27.09
C SER A 304 8.35 -34.52 27.41
N TYR A 305 7.26 -34.62 26.65
CA TYR A 305 6.29 -35.69 26.79
C TYR A 305 6.90 -37.06 26.43
N LEU A 306 7.65 -37.14 25.32
CA LEU A 306 8.34 -38.37 24.92
C LEU A 306 9.40 -38.79 25.96
N ALA A 307 10.11 -37.83 26.55
CA ALA A 307 11.06 -38.09 27.62
C ALA A 307 10.37 -38.65 28.89
N LEU A 308 9.20 -38.13 29.26
CA LEU A 308 8.43 -38.62 30.41
C LEU A 308 7.92 -40.06 30.21
N LEU A 309 7.63 -40.44 28.96
CA LEU A 309 7.20 -41.79 28.60
C LEU A 309 8.37 -42.79 28.51
N LYS A 310 9.61 -42.37 28.85
CA LYS A 310 10.82 -43.21 28.85
C LYS A 310 11.11 -43.85 27.49
N TYR A 311 10.76 -43.20 26.39
CA TYR A 311 11.13 -43.67 25.06
C TYR A 311 12.66 -43.74 24.90
N GLY A 312 13.12 -44.71 24.12
CA GLY A 312 14.53 -44.82 23.76
C GLY A 312 15.00 -43.66 22.89
N ARG A 313 16.32 -43.44 22.85
CA ARG A 313 16.93 -42.33 22.11
C ARG A 313 16.60 -42.37 20.61
N LYS A 314 16.52 -43.56 20.03
CA LYS A 314 16.22 -43.73 18.60
C LYS A 314 14.79 -43.30 18.28
N GLU A 315 13.84 -43.66 19.13
CA GLU A 315 12.43 -43.34 18.99
C GLU A 315 12.20 -41.82 19.08
N ILE A 316 12.85 -41.14 20.01
CA ILE A 316 12.79 -39.67 20.13
C ILE A 316 13.32 -39.00 18.86
N ILE A 317 14.39 -39.52 18.25
CA ILE A 317 14.93 -39.01 16.98
C ILE A 317 13.94 -39.17 15.84
N PHE A 318 13.38 -40.37 15.66
CA PHE A 318 12.43 -40.62 14.58
C PHE A 318 11.17 -39.77 14.72
N VAL A 319 10.64 -39.60 15.93
CA VAL A 319 9.47 -38.78 16.19
C VAL A 319 9.77 -37.29 15.96
N GLY A 320 10.90 -36.77 16.47
CA GLY A 320 11.29 -35.38 16.26
C GLY A 320 11.54 -35.02 14.79
N LEU A 321 12.21 -35.90 14.04
CA LEU A 321 12.40 -35.72 12.60
C LEU A 321 11.09 -35.81 11.83
N SER A 322 10.21 -36.76 12.17
CA SER A 322 8.90 -36.89 11.54
C SER A 322 8.01 -35.67 11.78
N PHE A 323 8.05 -35.10 12.99
CA PHE A 323 7.37 -33.86 13.32
C PHE A 323 7.89 -32.70 12.46
N THR A 324 9.21 -32.53 12.43
CA THR A 324 9.87 -31.47 11.66
C THR A 324 9.58 -31.57 10.16
N LEU A 325 9.63 -32.78 9.59
CA LEU A 325 9.32 -33.01 8.17
C LEU A 325 7.85 -32.76 7.85
N SER A 326 6.95 -33.08 8.78
CA SER A 326 5.53 -32.76 8.66
C SER A 326 5.31 -31.25 8.62
N VAL A 327 5.98 -30.48 9.49
CA VAL A 327 5.97 -29.02 9.48
C VAL A 327 6.47 -28.47 8.14
N PHE A 328 7.62 -28.96 7.65
CA PHE A 328 8.18 -28.58 6.34
C PHE A 328 7.17 -28.77 5.21
N THR A 329 6.61 -29.98 5.15
CA THR A 329 5.73 -30.39 4.05
C THR A 329 4.43 -29.59 4.10
N THR A 330 3.89 -29.36 5.29
CA THR A 330 2.64 -28.60 5.46
C THR A 330 2.81 -27.16 5.03
N TYR A 331 3.86 -26.48 5.50
CA TYR A 331 4.14 -25.10 5.07
C TYR A 331 4.43 -25.02 3.58
N LEU A 332 5.25 -25.93 3.03
CA LEU A 332 5.52 -25.98 1.60
C LEU A 332 4.23 -26.13 0.78
N LEU A 333 3.32 -27.04 1.16
CA LEU A 333 2.03 -27.23 0.50
C LEU A 333 1.13 -25.99 0.59
N ILE A 334 1.07 -25.36 1.77
CA ILE A 334 0.34 -24.10 1.96
C ILE A 334 0.92 -23.00 1.06
N GLY A 335 2.24 -22.88 0.99
CA GLY A 335 2.93 -21.93 0.13
C GLY A 335 2.67 -22.17 -1.35
N LEU A 336 2.74 -23.42 -1.80
CA LEU A 336 2.39 -23.82 -3.17
C LEU A 336 0.93 -23.52 -3.52
N GLY A 337 0.02 -23.71 -2.56
CA GLY A 337 -1.37 -23.27 -2.67
C GLY A 337 -1.43 -21.76 -2.88
N PHE A 338 -0.77 -20.98 -2.02
CA PHE A 338 -0.74 -19.53 -2.13
C PHE A 338 -0.12 -19.03 -3.45
N LEU A 339 0.92 -19.66 -3.99
CA LEU A 339 1.50 -19.30 -5.29
C LEU A 339 0.46 -19.32 -6.42
N LYS A 340 -0.58 -20.17 -6.33
CA LYS A 340 -1.64 -20.29 -7.34
C LYS A 340 -2.86 -19.41 -7.09
N PHE A 341 -3.11 -19.00 -5.85
CA PHE A 341 -4.32 -18.26 -5.46
C PHE A 341 -4.07 -16.80 -5.07
N VAL A 342 -2.86 -16.30 -5.33
CA VAL A 342 -2.41 -14.98 -4.88
C VAL A 342 -3.24 -13.83 -5.45
N ASP A 343 -3.62 -13.92 -6.73
CA ASP A 343 -4.37 -12.88 -7.44
C ASP A 343 -5.79 -12.74 -6.89
N TYR A 344 -6.37 -13.85 -6.42
CA TYR A 344 -7.69 -13.87 -5.80
C TYR A 344 -7.66 -13.29 -4.38
N LEU A 345 -6.61 -13.59 -3.62
CA LEU A 345 -6.43 -13.10 -2.24
C LEU A 345 -6.24 -11.58 -2.17
N GLN A 346 -5.56 -10.97 -3.15
CA GLN A 346 -5.39 -9.51 -3.21
C GLN A 346 -6.71 -8.75 -3.43
N SER A 347 -7.76 -9.43 -3.87
CA SER A 347 -9.08 -8.84 -4.11
C SER A 347 -9.99 -8.85 -2.87
N LEU A 348 -9.57 -9.47 -1.76
CA LEU A 348 -10.39 -9.69 -0.57
C LEU A 348 -9.70 -9.15 0.70
N PRO A 349 -9.67 -7.81 0.91
CA PRO A 349 -9.06 -7.20 2.09
C PRO A 349 -9.65 -7.73 3.42
N PHE A 350 -10.92 -8.13 3.41
CA PHE A 350 -11.60 -8.75 4.55
C PHE A 350 -10.92 -10.06 5.03
N LEU A 351 -10.34 -10.85 4.11
CA LEU A 351 -9.74 -12.13 4.48
C LEU A 351 -8.42 -11.93 5.23
N THR A 352 -7.65 -10.91 4.86
CA THR A 352 -6.44 -10.50 5.59
C THR A 352 -6.80 -10.05 7.00
N ASP A 353 -7.80 -9.17 7.16
CA ASP A 353 -8.26 -8.72 8.48
C ASP A 353 -8.71 -9.89 9.36
N LEU A 354 -9.47 -10.84 8.80
CA LEU A 354 -9.95 -12.02 9.53
C LEU A 354 -8.80 -12.87 10.08
N VAL A 355 -7.74 -13.08 9.28
CA VAL A 355 -6.56 -13.84 9.73
C VAL A 355 -5.82 -13.11 10.85
N TYR A 356 -5.66 -11.79 10.73
CA TYR A 356 -5.01 -10.99 11.78
C TYR A 356 -5.81 -10.98 13.10
N TYR A 357 -7.13 -10.75 13.04
CA TYR A 357 -7.98 -10.75 14.24
C TYR A 357 -8.06 -12.14 14.89
N SER A 358 -8.15 -13.20 14.09
CA SER A 358 -8.18 -14.56 14.63
C SER A 358 -6.84 -14.97 15.26
N GLY A 359 -5.72 -14.61 14.64
CA GLY A 359 -4.38 -14.81 15.20
C GLY A 359 -4.17 -14.03 16.50
N ALA A 360 -4.58 -12.75 16.55
CA ALA A 360 -4.50 -11.94 17.75
C ALA A 360 -5.38 -12.48 18.88
N GLY A 361 -6.61 -12.91 18.57
CA GLY A 361 -7.53 -13.53 19.53
C GLY A 361 -6.98 -14.84 20.09
N LEU A 362 -6.43 -15.70 19.23
CA LEU A 362 -5.81 -16.95 19.65
C LEU A 362 -4.58 -16.70 20.55
N ALA A 363 -3.68 -15.80 20.15
CA ALA A 363 -2.51 -15.44 20.93
C ALA A 363 -2.91 -14.84 22.29
N ALA A 364 -3.89 -13.95 22.33
CA ALA A 364 -4.42 -13.39 23.58
C ALA A 364 -5.02 -14.48 24.47
N GLY A 365 -5.82 -15.40 23.91
CA GLY A 365 -6.39 -16.53 24.64
C GLY A 365 -5.32 -17.44 25.26
N ILE A 366 -4.32 -17.85 24.47
CA ILE A 366 -3.18 -18.66 24.95
C ILE A 366 -2.39 -17.90 26.01
N GLY A 367 -2.16 -16.60 25.82
CA GLY A 367 -1.50 -15.73 26.79
C GLY A 367 -2.22 -15.69 28.13
N ILE A 368 -3.52 -15.40 28.12
CA ILE A 368 -4.37 -15.33 29.32
C ILE A 368 -4.38 -16.67 30.06
N LEU A 369 -4.53 -17.79 29.33
CA LEU A 369 -4.52 -19.12 29.94
C LEU A 369 -3.19 -19.45 30.61
N ASN A 370 -2.05 -19.07 30.00
CA ASN A 370 -0.73 -19.28 30.61
C ASN A 370 -0.50 -18.38 31.85
N LEU A 371 -1.01 -17.13 31.86
CA LEU A 371 -0.99 -16.29 33.05
C LEU A 371 -1.89 -16.86 34.17
N ALA A 372 -3.07 -17.36 33.82
CA ALA A 372 -3.98 -18.00 34.78
C ALA A 372 -3.32 -19.25 35.41
N ASP A 373 -2.66 -20.08 34.61
CA ASP A 373 -1.88 -21.23 35.07
C ASP A 373 -0.74 -20.81 36.00
N TYR A 374 -0.02 -19.72 35.69
CA TYR A 374 1.02 -19.18 36.56
C TYR A 374 0.48 -18.81 37.95
N ILE A 375 -0.66 -18.11 38.00
CA ILE A 375 -1.30 -17.72 39.27
C ILE A 375 -1.71 -18.96 40.07
N LYS A 376 -2.28 -19.98 39.41
CA LYS A 376 -2.67 -21.24 40.06
C LYS A 376 -1.47 -22.03 40.60
N ILE A 377 -0.37 -22.09 39.84
CA ILE A 377 0.89 -22.72 40.27
C ILE A 377 1.47 -22.00 41.49
N ARG A 378 1.45 -20.65 41.51
CA ARG A 378 1.89 -19.83 42.65
C ARG A 378 1.05 -20.03 43.92
N ARG A 379 -0.23 -20.37 43.77
CA ARG A 379 -1.16 -20.63 44.89
C ARG A 379 -1.11 -22.07 45.43
N GLY A 380 -0.22 -22.93 44.92
CA GLY A 380 -0.07 -24.31 45.38
C GLY A 380 -1.07 -25.30 44.79
N SER A 381 -2.01 -24.84 43.95
CA SER A 381 -3.03 -25.66 43.29
C SER A 381 -2.48 -26.30 42.00
N VAL A 382 -1.43 -27.12 42.13
CA VAL A 382 -0.79 -27.81 40.99
C VAL A 382 -1.73 -28.83 40.34
N LYS A 383 -2.83 -29.21 40.99
CA LYS A 383 -3.82 -30.15 40.45
C LYS A 383 -4.71 -29.53 39.35
N ASP A 384 -5.03 -28.24 39.38
CA ASP A 384 -6.03 -27.58 38.50
C ASP A 384 -5.45 -26.64 37.42
N ILE A 385 -4.35 -27.03 36.78
CA ILE A 385 -3.75 -26.28 35.66
C ILE A 385 -4.64 -26.46 34.41
N ASN A 386 -5.06 -25.35 33.77
CA ASN A 386 -5.99 -25.36 32.63
C ASN A 386 -5.34 -25.92 31.36
N LEU A 387 -4.07 -25.63 31.09
CA LEU A 387 -3.30 -26.26 30.02
C LEU A 387 -2.58 -27.53 30.54
N LYS A 388 -3.36 -28.47 31.08
CA LYS A 388 -2.91 -29.86 31.24
C LYS A 388 -3.48 -30.69 30.11
N LEU A 389 -2.69 -31.65 29.66
CA LEU A 389 -3.22 -32.78 28.90
C LEU A 389 -4.21 -33.51 29.82
N ASP A 390 -5.47 -33.61 29.42
CA ASP A 390 -6.52 -34.28 30.19
C ASP A 390 -6.07 -35.68 30.64
N ASP A 391 -6.34 -36.02 31.90
CA ASP A 391 -5.96 -37.30 32.50
C ASP A 391 -6.67 -38.47 31.80
N GLY A 392 -7.82 -38.22 31.13
CA GLY A 392 -8.51 -39.17 30.27
C GLY A 392 -7.74 -39.51 28.98
N LEU A 393 -7.13 -38.53 28.31
CA LEU A 393 -6.26 -38.75 27.16
C LEU A 393 -4.97 -39.47 27.58
N ARG A 394 -4.43 -39.10 28.75
CA ARG A 394 -3.24 -39.73 29.34
C ARG A 394 -3.46 -41.21 29.68
N ARG A 395 -4.64 -41.57 30.18
CA ARG A 395 -5.04 -42.98 30.42
C ARG A 395 -5.24 -43.75 29.13
N LYS A 396 -5.95 -43.19 28.16
CA LYS A 396 -6.15 -43.83 26.84
C LYS A 396 -4.83 -44.07 26.11
N ILE A 397 -3.88 -43.13 26.19
CA ILE A 397 -2.54 -43.31 25.63
C ILE A 397 -1.78 -44.42 26.35
N ASN A 398 -1.84 -44.50 27.68
CA ASN A 398 -1.21 -45.58 28.45
C ASN A 398 -1.83 -46.97 28.18
N GLU A 399 -3.13 -47.05 27.90
CA GLU A 399 -3.80 -48.30 27.49
C GLU A 399 -3.44 -48.71 26.07
N VAL A 400 -3.35 -47.77 25.14
CA VAL A 400 -2.92 -48.02 23.76
C VAL A 400 -1.45 -48.46 23.72
N ILE A 401 -0.58 -47.90 24.57
CA ILE A 401 0.86 -48.25 24.64
C ILE A 401 1.12 -49.62 25.29
N ARG A 402 0.24 -50.12 26.17
CA ARG A 402 0.36 -51.50 26.70
C ARG A 402 0.09 -52.57 25.65
N LYS A 403 -0.60 -52.22 24.57
CA LYS A 403 -0.63 -53.05 23.35
C LYS A 403 0.61 -52.68 22.54
N ASN A 404 1.34 -53.67 22.06
CA ASN A 404 2.60 -53.52 21.33
C ASN A 404 2.40 -52.72 20.01
N VAL A 405 2.30 -51.39 20.09
CA VAL A 405 1.99 -50.55 18.93
C VAL A 405 3.25 -50.46 18.07
N ARG A 406 3.14 -50.84 16.80
CA ARG A 406 4.26 -50.80 15.85
C ARG A 406 4.74 -49.36 15.65
N LEU A 407 6.04 -49.17 15.49
CA LEU A 407 6.72 -47.89 15.20
C LEU A 407 6.00 -47.04 14.13
N SER A 408 5.40 -47.69 13.13
CA SER A 408 4.62 -47.07 12.05
C SER A 408 3.41 -46.23 12.52
N HIS A 409 2.68 -46.66 13.55
CA HIS A 409 1.53 -45.90 14.05
C HIS A 409 1.95 -44.61 14.76
N TYR A 410 3.15 -44.61 15.36
CA TYR A 410 3.71 -43.41 15.99
C TYR A 410 4.17 -42.39 14.95
N ILE A 411 4.76 -42.82 13.84
CA ILE A 411 5.15 -41.93 12.73
C ILE A 411 3.91 -41.24 12.15
N VAL A 412 2.85 -42.00 11.87
CA VAL A 412 1.59 -41.45 11.34
C VAL A 412 0.92 -40.51 12.36
N GLY A 413 0.85 -40.91 13.64
CA GLY A 413 0.29 -40.06 14.70
C GLY A 413 1.06 -38.74 14.87
N THR A 414 2.39 -38.80 14.79
CA THR A 414 3.24 -37.61 14.89
C THR A 414 3.11 -36.72 13.65
N ALA A 415 2.97 -37.30 12.46
CA ALA A 415 2.73 -36.53 11.24
C ALA A 415 1.37 -35.81 11.26
N VAL A 416 0.33 -36.43 11.81
CA VAL A 416 -0.99 -35.78 11.98
C VAL A 416 -0.92 -34.65 13.02
N ILE A 417 -0.22 -34.88 14.13
CA ILE A 417 0.02 -33.84 15.14
C ILE A 417 0.83 -32.69 14.53
N GLY A 418 1.91 -32.99 13.80
CA GLY A 418 2.73 -32.00 13.10
C GLY A 418 1.94 -31.16 12.10
N PHE A 419 1.09 -31.79 11.28
CA PHE A 419 0.20 -31.09 10.36
C PHE A 419 -0.78 -30.16 11.10
N SER A 420 -1.46 -30.68 12.11
CA SER A 420 -2.46 -29.91 12.88
C SER A 420 -1.82 -28.71 13.59
N VAL A 421 -0.64 -28.93 14.17
CA VAL A 421 0.16 -27.89 14.80
C VAL A 421 0.61 -26.86 13.77
N SER A 422 1.07 -27.27 12.58
CA SER A 422 1.49 -26.35 11.51
C SER A 422 0.36 -25.45 11.02
N VAL A 423 -0.86 -26.00 10.91
CA VAL A 423 -2.05 -25.21 10.55
C VAL A 423 -2.37 -24.17 11.62
N LEU A 424 -2.20 -24.52 12.90
CA LEU A 424 -2.37 -23.58 14.01
C LEU A 424 -1.23 -22.54 14.05
N GLU A 425 0.01 -22.96 13.77
CA GLU A 425 1.19 -22.10 13.70
C GLU A 425 1.09 -21.07 12.59
N LEU A 426 0.39 -21.38 11.49
CA LEU A 426 0.10 -20.42 10.42
C LEU A 426 -0.61 -19.15 10.93
N ALA A 427 -1.35 -19.23 12.04
CA ALA A 427 -1.95 -18.05 12.66
C ALA A 427 -0.88 -17.12 13.29
N CYS A 428 0.23 -17.68 13.78
CA CYS A 428 1.36 -16.92 14.34
C CYS A 428 2.37 -16.48 13.24
N THR A 429 2.73 -17.39 12.33
CA THR A 429 3.76 -17.17 11.30
C THR A 429 3.22 -16.58 10.01
N GLY A 430 1.90 -16.64 9.80
CA GLY A 430 1.25 -16.22 8.56
C GLY A 430 1.57 -14.79 8.17
N GLN A 431 1.89 -13.94 9.15
CA GLN A 431 2.27 -12.55 8.95
C GLN A 431 3.62 -12.35 8.28
N THR A 432 4.58 -13.25 8.51
CA THR A 432 5.86 -13.22 7.80
C THR A 432 5.79 -14.10 6.55
N TYR A 433 5.11 -15.25 6.68
CA TYR A 433 4.99 -16.24 5.61
C TYR A 433 4.24 -15.69 4.39
N LEU A 434 3.02 -15.18 4.56
CA LEU A 434 2.18 -14.77 3.43
C LEU A 434 2.80 -13.60 2.65
N PRO A 435 3.29 -12.51 3.28
CA PRO A 435 3.95 -11.42 2.56
C PRO A 435 5.22 -11.86 1.84
N THR A 436 5.97 -12.83 2.38
CA THR A 436 7.17 -13.36 1.73
C THR A 436 6.79 -14.20 0.50
N VAL A 437 5.77 -15.05 0.59
CA VAL A 437 5.25 -15.80 -0.56
C VAL A 437 4.71 -14.84 -1.64
N LEU A 438 3.94 -13.82 -1.23
CA LEU A 438 3.48 -12.74 -2.10
C LEU A 438 4.63 -12.02 -2.82
N PHE A 439 5.69 -11.69 -2.08
CA PHE A 439 6.90 -11.07 -2.62
C PHE A 439 7.57 -11.96 -3.67
N ILE A 440 7.71 -13.27 -3.38
CA ILE A 440 8.29 -14.24 -4.32
C ILE A 440 7.44 -14.31 -5.62
N VAL A 441 6.11 -14.37 -5.52
CA VAL A 441 5.23 -14.40 -6.71
C VAL A 441 5.31 -13.10 -7.50
N ASN A 442 5.23 -11.95 -6.83
CA ASN A 442 5.24 -10.64 -7.49
C ASN A 442 6.56 -10.32 -8.19
N THR A 443 7.66 -10.89 -7.70
CA THR A 443 9.00 -10.68 -8.26
C THR A 443 9.39 -11.71 -9.32
N GLN A 444 9.04 -12.99 -9.14
CA GLN A 444 9.52 -14.09 -9.98
C GLN A 444 8.42 -14.77 -10.80
N GLY A 445 7.14 -14.41 -10.61
CA GLY A 445 5.98 -15.09 -11.21
C GLY A 445 5.86 -16.58 -10.81
N LEU A 446 5.04 -17.35 -11.53
CA LEU A 446 5.01 -18.81 -11.42
C LEU A 446 6.20 -19.42 -12.17
N SER A 447 7.40 -19.31 -11.60
CA SER A 447 8.63 -19.86 -12.18
C SER A 447 9.24 -20.96 -11.33
N MET A 448 10.11 -21.79 -11.93
CA MET A 448 10.92 -22.77 -11.20
C MET A 448 11.77 -22.11 -10.09
N LYS A 449 12.12 -20.85 -10.30
CA LYS A 449 12.87 -20.05 -9.35
C LYS A 449 12.04 -19.64 -8.14
N ALA A 450 10.78 -19.25 -8.35
CA ALA A 450 9.84 -19.02 -7.26
C ALA A 450 9.66 -20.27 -6.38
N LEU A 451 9.61 -21.46 -7.00
CA LEU A 451 9.58 -22.74 -6.29
C LEU A 451 10.84 -22.96 -5.46
N LEU A 452 12.03 -22.76 -6.03
CA LEU A 452 13.30 -22.90 -5.31
C LEU A 452 13.42 -21.91 -4.15
N MET A 453 12.98 -20.66 -4.34
CA MET A 453 12.95 -19.66 -3.27
C MET A 453 11.98 -20.06 -2.15
N LEU A 454 10.79 -20.57 -2.49
CA LEU A 454 9.84 -21.09 -1.51
C LEU A 454 10.42 -22.27 -0.72
N ILE A 455 11.09 -23.21 -1.39
CA ILE A 455 11.78 -24.33 -0.72
C ILE A 455 12.86 -23.80 0.21
N SER A 456 13.68 -22.84 -0.24
CA SER A 456 14.74 -22.26 0.58
C SER A 456 14.22 -21.52 1.81
N TYR A 457 13.10 -20.82 1.69
CA TYR A 457 12.39 -20.22 2.82
C TYR A 457 12.02 -21.29 3.85
N ASN A 458 11.37 -22.37 3.39
CA ASN A 458 10.88 -23.44 4.26
C ASN A 458 12.04 -24.21 4.92
N VAL A 459 13.18 -24.35 4.24
CA VAL A 459 14.41 -24.88 4.84
C VAL A 459 14.91 -23.94 5.93
N ALA A 460 15.04 -22.64 5.64
CA ALA A 460 15.47 -21.64 6.60
C ALA A 460 14.55 -21.56 7.84
N PHE A 461 13.24 -21.67 7.63
CA PHE A 461 12.21 -21.74 8.67
C PHE A 461 12.41 -22.92 9.64
N ILE A 462 12.88 -24.06 9.15
CA ILE A 462 13.03 -25.27 9.96
C ILE A 462 14.38 -25.37 10.66
N VAL A 463 15.40 -24.67 10.17
CA VAL A 463 16.73 -24.70 10.80
C VAL A 463 16.68 -24.40 12.31
N PRO A 464 16.03 -23.32 12.80
CA PRO A 464 15.90 -23.06 14.24
C PRO A 464 15.23 -24.21 15.00
N LEU A 465 14.19 -24.82 14.41
CA LEU A 465 13.45 -25.92 15.01
C LEU A 465 14.32 -27.18 15.17
N VAL A 466 15.09 -27.52 14.13
CA VAL A 466 16.07 -28.62 14.16
C VAL A 466 17.15 -28.36 15.21
N VAL A 467 17.64 -27.12 15.31
CA VAL A 467 18.65 -26.74 16.32
C VAL A 467 18.10 -26.96 17.73
N VAL A 468 16.89 -26.49 18.03
CA VAL A 468 16.24 -26.71 19.34
C VAL A 468 16.05 -28.19 19.62
N PHE A 469 15.59 -28.96 18.64
CA PHE A 469 15.44 -30.40 18.77
C PHE A 469 16.77 -31.10 19.10
N MET A 470 17.86 -30.73 18.42
CA MET A 470 19.19 -31.29 18.67
C MET A 470 19.73 -30.88 20.05
N LEU A 471 19.55 -29.62 20.46
CA LEU A 471 19.92 -29.15 21.80
C LEU A 471 19.15 -29.89 22.90
N PHE A 472 17.84 -30.09 22.70
CA PHE A 472 17.00 -30.87 23.62
C PHE A 472 17.46 -32.33 23.68
N PHE A 473 17.75 -32.96 22.54
CA PHE A 473 18.23 -34.34 22.49
C PHE A 473 19.54 -34.54 23.26
N VAL A 474 20.48 -33.60 23.13
CA VAL A 474 21.73 -33.63 23.91
C VAL A 474 21.45 -33.36 25.40
N GLY A 475 20.64 -32.36 25.74
CA GLY A 475 20.40 -31.93 27.12
C GLY A 475 19.47 -32.82 27.96
N VAL A 476 18.52 -33.54 27.34
CA VAL A 476 17.47 -34.31 28.04
C VAL A 476 17.93 -35.68 28.50
N THR A 477 19.15 -36.05 28.12
CA THR A 477 19.81 -37.18 28.76
C THR A 477 20.21 -36.92 30.20
N ASP A 478 20.10 -35.68 30.68
CA ASP A 478 20.32 -35.33 32.07
C ASP A 478 19.01 -35.24 32.87
N LYS A 479 18.87 -36.08 33.91
CA LYS A 479 17.72 -36.04 34.84
C LYS A 479 17.51 -34.63 35.42
N GLN A 480 18.60 -33.88 35.57
CA GLN A 480 18.62 -32.50 36.09
C GLN A 480 17.75 -31.53 35.27
N LEU A 481 17.68 -31.68 33.94
CA LEU A 481 16.91 -30.76 33.10
C LEU A 481 15.39 -30.95 33.27
N SER A 482 14.94 -32.20 33.40
CA SER A 482 13.52 -32.51 33.68
C SER A 482 13.09 -31.95 35.04
N GLU A 483 13.96 -32.03 36.05
CA GLU A 483 13.70 -31.43 37.36
C GLU A 483 13.75 -29.91 37.33
N TRP A 484 14.68 -29.33 36.55
CA TRP A 484 14.77 -27.89 36.36
C TRP A 484 13.51 -27.32 35.70
N ILE A 485 13.02 -27.94 34.61
CA ILE A 485 11.77 -27.55 33.94
C ILE A 485 10.58 -27.66 34.90
N ARG A 486 10.51 -28.73 35.70
CA ARG A 486 9.45 -28.94 36.70
C ARG A 486 9.47 -27.86 37.79
N ASN A 487 10.66 -27.54 38.30
CA ASN A 487 10.87 -26.53 39.35
C ASN A 487 10.65 -25.10 38.82
N HIS A 488 10.84 -24.87 37.52
CA HIS A 488 10.68 -23.57 36.86
C HIS A 488 9.38 -23.45 36.03
N ALA A 489 8.49 -24.44 36.09
CA ALA A 489 7.26 -24.49 35.30
C ALA A 489 6.40 -23.22 35.44
N GLY A 490 6.30 -22.67 36.66
CA GLY A 490 5.62 -21.38 36.89
C GLY A 490 6.28 -20.22 36.15
N LYS A 491 7.61 -20.09 36.21
CA LYS A 491 8.33 -19.02 35.49
C LYS A 491 8.21 -19.17 33.98
N ILE A 492 8.27 -20.40 33.47
CA ILE A 492 8.09 -20.70 32.04
C ILE A 492 6.68 -20.29 31.57
N LYS A 493 5.64 -20.62 32.35
CA LYS A 493 4.25 -20.22 32.08
C LYS A 493 4.05 -18.71 32.08
N LEU A 494 4.67 -18.00 33.02
CA LEU A 494 4.65 -16.53 33.02
C LEU A 494 5.33 -15.95 31.78
N ALA A 495 6.54 -16.42 31.46
CA ALA A 495 7.30 -15.92 30.31
C ALA A 495 6.57 -16.17 28.98
N THR A 496 6.08 -17.40 28.75
CA THR A 496 5.29 -17.73 27.56
C THR A 496 4.00 -16.91 27.50
N GLY A 497 3.28 -16.77 28.61
CA GLY A 497 2.08 -15.95 28.69
C GLY A 497 2.33 -14.49 28.30
N LEU A 498 3.39 -13.86 28.82
CA LEU A 498 3.78 -12.49 28.49
C LEU A 498 4.16 -12.33 27.01
N VAL A 499 4.90 -13.28 26.44
CA VAL A 499 5.26 -13.27 25.01
C VAL A 499 4.01 -13.33 24.13
N PHE A 500 3.07 -14.22 24.42
CA PHE A 500 1.83 -14.34 23.65
C PHE A 500 0.93 -13.10 23.75
N ILE A 501 0.84 -12.48 24.94
CA ILE A 501 0.14 -11.19 25.11
C ILE A 501 0.84 -10.08 24.30
N ALA A 502 2.17 -10.00 24.36
CA ALA A 502 2.93 -8.99 23.62
C ALA A 502 2.74 -9.15 22.11
N ILE A 503 2.77 -10.38 21.60
CA ILE A 503 2.47 -10.68 20.20
C ILE A 503 1.06 -10.20 19.87
N ALA A 504 0.04 -10.59 20.63
CA ALA A 504 -1.34 -10.16 20.37
C ALA A 504 -1.49 -8.63 20.30
N VAL A 505 -0.83 -7.88 21.19
CA VAL A 505 -0.82 -6.40 21.17
C VAL A 505 -0.13 -5.87 19.93
N ILE A 506 1.06 -6.40 19.57
CA ILE A 506 1.77 -6.01 18.36
C ILE A 506 0.91 -6.26 17.12
N LEU A 507 0.21 -7.40 17.05
CA LEU A 507 -0.68 -7.73 15.93
C LEU A 507 -1.79 -6.69 15.78
N LEU A 508 -2.40 -6.26 16.89
CA LEU A 508 -3.44 -5.23 16.88
C LEU A 508 -2.89 -3.84 16.51
N LEU A 509 -1.64 -3.53 16.85
CA LEU A 509 -1.00 -2.24 16.53
C LEU A 509 -0.58 -2.13 15.06
N LEU A 510 -0.11 -3.21 14.45
CA LEU A 510 0.29 -3.24 13.03
C LEU A 510 -0.88 -3.10 12.04
N MET A 511 -2.12 -3.16 12.53
CA MET A 511 -3.34 -3.00 11.72
C MET A 511 -3.82 -1.53 11.59
N LYS A 512 -3.14 -0.58 12.24
CA LYS A 512 -3.34 0.86 12.04
C LYS A 512 -2.38 1.39 10.98
#